data_AF-A0A949RYF7-F1
#
_entry.id   AF-A0A949RYF7-F1
#
_cell.length_a   1.000
_cell.length_b   1.000
_cell.length_c   1.000
_cell.angle_alpha   90.00
_cell.angle_beta   90.00
_cell.angle_gamma   90.00
#
_symmetry.space_group_name_H-M   'P 1'
#
loop_
_entity.id
_entity.type
_entity.pdbx_description
1 polymer ?
#
loop_
_entity_poly.entity_id
_entity_poly.type
_entity_poly.pdbx_seq_one_letter_code
_entity_poly.pdbx_strand_id
1 'polypeptide(L)'
;MRNSRLGCFTFSGIMAALITALVIGIAAFTQGGVMYSPGALNAQPGARLGGVTSHAETGGNCKACHVAPWETQTMADRCIVCHVDVAAQMRQVASLHGAMKGRNPNMNCFPCHPDHRGAQAPLTVADMADFPHESLGYSLNGHRLKVTGEAFACRDCHTDGVAAFHTAACSDCHRQMDAAFTAAHETDWGGDCLSCHDGVDTYGDDFDHNRFAFPLAGRHMDVSCRDCHANARTIADLQAAPQDCAACHADPPFHAGLFGTDCVSCHTATAWRPASFNGRHTFPLDHGEGGTVSCAVCHPSGYTTYTCYGCHEHDEAEVRSKHLEEGIPDFQNCMECHPAGNKDEGGGRDDDD
;
A
#
# COMPACT_ATOMS: atom_id res chain seq x y z
N MET A 1 15.85 68.56 1.19
CA MET A 1 15.86 67.51 2.23
C MET A 1 14.77 67.83 3.23
N ARG A 2 13.64 67.11 3.17
CA ARG A 2 12.46 67.34 4.02
C ARG A 2 12.47 66.23 5.08
N ASN A 3 12.87 66.58 6.31
CA ASN A 3 12.93 65.63 7.42
C ASN A 3 11.52 65.21 7.82
N SER A 4 11.07 64.06 7.32
CA SER A 4 9.89 63.37 7.82
C SER A 4 10.21 62.85 9.23
N ARG A 5 9.76 63.59 10.26
CA ARG A 5 9.80 63.08 11.63
C ARG A 5 8.88 61.86 11.69
N LEU A 6 9.46 60.69 11.94
CA LEU A 6 8.75 59.44 12.20
C LEU A 6 7.65 59.71 13.26
N GLY A 7 6.38 59.58 12.87
CA GLY A 7 5.23 59.99 13.69
C GLY A 7 5.19 59.39 15.11
N CYS A 8 5.83 58.24 15.30
CA CYS A 8 5.90 57.50 16.57
C CYS A 8 6.73 58.22 17.66
N PHE A 9 7.65 59.11 17.30
CA PHE A 9 8.49 59.85 18.25
C PHE A 9 8.06 61.31 18.46
N THR A 10 6.89 61.69 17.95
CA THR A 10 6.29 62.97 18.30
C THR A 10 5.81 62.94 19.75
N PHE A 11 5.83 64.09 20.43
CA PHE A 11 5.32 64.20 21.80
C PHE A 11 3.89 63.64 21.91
N SER A 12 3.05 63.91 20.92
CA SER A 12 1.71 63.34 20.77
C SER A 12 1.70 61.81 20.65
N GLY A 13 2.63 61.21 19.89
CA GLY A 13 2.75 59.76 19.75
C GLY A 13 3.20 59.07 21.04
N ILE A 14 4.15 59.67 21.76
CA ILE A 14 4.61 59.16 23.06
C ILE A 14 3.49 59.27 24.11
N MET A 15 2.79 60.41 24.16
CA MET A 15 1.66 60.59 25.07
C MET A 15 0.51 59.61 24.78
N ALA A 16 0.20 59.36 23.51
CA ALA A 16 -0.81 58.36 23.14
C ALA A 16 -0.40 56.95 23.57
N ALA A 17 0.87 56.57 23.40
CA ALA A 17 1.40 55.28 23.85
C ALA A 17 1.33 55.12 25.38
N LEU A 18 1.71 56.17 26.13
CA LEU A 18 1.63 56.18 27.59
C LEU A 18 0.19 56.09 28.10
N ILE A 19 -0.74 56.81 27.48
CA ILE A 19 -2.17 56.73 27.81
C ILE A 19 -2.70 55.32 27.51
N THR A 20 -2.31 54.74 26.38
CA THR A 20 -2.74 53.37 26.02
C THR A 20 -2.20 52.34 27.01
N ALA A 21 -0.92 52.43 27.37
CA ALA A 21 -0.32 51.56 28.38
C ALA A 21 -0.98 51.74 29.76
N LEU A 22 -1.31 52.98 30.14
CA LEU A 22 -2.03 53.28 31.38
C LEU A 22 -3.45 52.68 31.37
N VAL A 23 -4.19 52.83 30.27
CA VAL A 23 -5.54 52.26 30.12
C VAL A 23 -5.50 50.74 30.17
N ILE A 24 -4.55 50.09 29.49
CA ILE A 24 -4.35 48.63 29.56
C ILE A 24 -4.00 48.21 31.00
N GLY A 25 -3.11 48.94 31.67
CA GLY A 25 -2.73 48.67 33.06
C GLY A 25 -3.90 48.80 34.03
N ILE A 26 -4.71 49.86 33.90
CA ILE A 26 -5.92 50.07 34.71
C ILE A 26 -6.96 49.00 34.41
N ALA A 27 -7.20 48.65 33.15
CA ALA A 27 -8.14 47.59 32.77
C ALA A 27 -7.69 46.22 33.33
N ALA A 28 -6.41 45.88 33.20
CA ALA A 28 -5.85 44.64 33.74
C ALA A 28 -5.98 44.57 35.27
N PHE A 29 -5.75 45.69 35.96
CA PHE A 29 -5.87 45.78 37.43
C PHE A 29 -7.32 45.71 37.91
N THR A 30 -8.23 46.46 37.28
CA THR A 30 -9.66 46.55 37.69
C THR A 30 -10.44 45.27 37.37
N GLN A 31 -10.06 44.55 36.33
CA GLN A 31 -10.65 43.26 35.98
C GLN A 31 -9.96 42.09 36.71
N GLY A 32 -9.05 42.31 37.67
CA GLY A 32 -8.41 41.22 38.42
C GLY A 32 -7.68 40.20 37.55
N GLY A 33 -7.22 40.59 36.35
CA GLY A 33 -6.51 39.70 35.43
C GLY A 33 -7.35 38.64 34.71
N VAL A 34 -8.69 38.63 34.77
CA VAL A 34 -9.51 37.68 33.96
C VAL A 34 -9.33 37.84 32.45
N MET A 35 -8.77 38.97 31.99
CA MET A 35 -8.34 39.12 30.60
C MET A 35 -7.24 38.12 30.18
N TYR A 36 -6.52 37.54 31.16
CA TYR A 36 -5.38 36.64 30.94
C TYR A 36 -5.53 35.26 31.60
N SER A 37 -6.59 35.03 32.39
CA SER A 37 -6.85 33.73 33.04
C SER A 37 -8.32 33.33 32.85
N PRO A 38 -8.62 32.31 32.02
CA PRO A 38 -9.99 31.90 31.72
C PRO A 38 -10.75 31.27 32.91
N GLY A 39 -10.05 31.00 34.02
CA GLY A 39 -10.61 30.40 35.23
C GLY A 39 -9.53 29.82 36.13
N ALA A 40 -9.94 29.26 37.27
CA ALA A 40 -9.03 28.61 38.21
C ALA A 40 -8.43 27.34 37.62
N LEU A 41 -7.16 27.07 37.96
CA LEU A 41 -6.48 25.81 37.64
C LEU A 41 -7.16 24.65 38.36
N ASN A 42 -7.11 23.47 37.76
CA ASN A 42 -7.59 22.23 38.38
C ASN A 42 -6.84 21.95 39.72
N ALA A 43 -7.60 21.60 40.76
CA ALA A 43 -7.11 21.28 42.10
C ALA A 43 -7.38 19.82 42.51
N GLN A 44 -7.76 18.98 41.54
CA GLN A 44 -7.99 17.56 41.78
C GLN A 44 -6.63 16.87 41.97
N PRO A 45 -6.39 16.20 43.11
CA PRO A 45 -5.12 15.55 43.39
C PRO A 45 -4.96 14.28 42.55
N GLY A 46 -3.80 14.13 41.93
CA GLY A 46 -3.38 12.94 41.20
C GLY A 46 -2.01 12.43 41.64
N ALA A 47 -1.33 11.70 40.75
CA ALA A 47 0.06 11.31 40.97
C ALA A 47 0.95 12.55 41.13
N ARG A 48 1.97 12.46 41.99
CA ARG A 48 2.93 13.55 42.17
C ARG A 48 3.86 13.63 40.96
N LEU A 49 3.73 14.70 40.18
CA LEU A 49 4.49 14.94 38.95
C LEU A 49 5.11 16.34 39.02
N GLY A 50 6.40 16.47 38.67
CA GLY A 50 7.08 17.77 38.69
C GLY A 50 7.08 18.49 40.05
N GLY A 51 6.88 17.76 41.15
CA GLY A 51 6.83 18.30 42.52
C GLY A 51 5.44 18.67 43.04
N VAL A 52 4.40 18.64 42.20
CA VAL A 52 3.00 18.96 42.56
C VAL A 52 2.09 17.74 42.38
N THR A 53 0.92 17.73 43.04
CA THR A 53 -0.13 16.71 42.86
C THR A 53 -1.34 17.21 42.07
N SER A 54 -1.46 18.51 41.87
CA SER A 54 -2.47 19.15 41.01
C SER A 54 -1.90 20.42 40.38
N HIS A 55 -2.51 20.92 39.31
CA HIS A 55 -2.04 22.15 38.67
C HIS A 55 -2.23 23.39 39.56
N ALA A 56 -3.23 23.42 40.44
CA ALA A 56 -3.44 24.49 41.40
C ALA A 56 -2.29 24.65 42.41
N GLU A 57 -1.58 23.57 42.74
CA GLU A 57 -0.41 23.60 43.64
C GLU A 57 0.80 24.33 43.02
N THR A 58 0.79 24.65 41.72
CA THR A 58 1.81 25.52 41.11
C THR A 58 1.77 26.95 41.63
N GLY A 59 0.75 27.32 42.42
CA GLY A 59 0.73 28.55 43.21
C GLY A 59 0.71 29.83 42.35
N GLY A 60 0.16 29.76 41.14
CA GLY A 60 0.11 30.90 40.21
C GLY A 60 1.43 31.13 39.46
N ASN A 61 2.35 30.16 39.45
CA ASN A 61 3.55 30.21 38.63
C ASN A 61 3.21 29.99 37.13
N CYS A 62 2.61 30.98 36.46
CA CYS A 62 2.11 30.86 35.09
C CYS A 62 3.17 30.38 34.09
N LYS A 63 4.44 30.78 34.30
CA LYS A 63 5.58 30.35 33.48
C LYS A 63 5.89 28.85 33.59
N ALA A 64 5.32 28.13 34.55
CA ALA A 64 5.44 26.67 34.61
C ALA A 64 4.86 26.02 33.34
N CYS A 65 3.85 26.63 32.73
CA CYS A 65 3.17 26.10 31.54
C CYS A 65 3.25 27.07 30.35
N HIS A 66 3.10 28.38 30.57
CA HIS A 66 3.05 29.37 29.49
C HIS A 66 4.43 29.89 29.11
N VAL A 67 4.82 29.66 27.86
CA VAL A 67 6.04 30.18 27.23
C VAL A 67 5.86 31.64 26.82
N ALA A 68 6.93 32.42 26.88
CA ALA A 68 6.95 33.78 26.38
C ALA A 68 7.11 33.81 24.85
N PRO A 69 6.61 34.84 24.13
CA PRO A 69 6.66 34.89 22.67
C PRO A 69 8.06 34.84 22.02
N TRP A 70 9.13 35.10 22.80
CA TRP A 70 10.51 35.07 22.35
C TRP A 70 11.25 33.77 22.71
N GLU A 71 10.60 32.85 23.43
CA GLU A 71 11.16 31.54 23.73
C GLU A 71 10.90 30.57 22.58
N THR A 72 11.84 29.67 22.33
CA THR A 72 11.72 28.63 21.30
C THR A 72 10.88 27.44 21.75
N GLN A 73 10.64 27.31 23.05
CA GLN A 73 9.81 26.26 23.62
C GLN A 73 8.33 26.57 23.38
N THR A 74 7.54 25.52 23.27
CA THR A 74 6.07 25.57 23.26
C THR A 74 5.51 25.26 24.65
N MET A 75 4.22 25.55 24.84
CA MET A 75 3.50 25.10 26.05
C MET A 75 3.53 23.57 26.18
N ALA A 76 3.39 22.84 25.06
CA ALA A 76 3.45 21.39 25.05
C ALA A 76 4.79 20.87 25.57
N ASP A 77 5.90 21.52 25.22
CA ASP A 77 7.24 21.17 25.72
C ASP A 77 7.32 21.29 27.25
N ARG A 78 6.63 22.27 27.84
CA ARG A 78 6.58 22.45 29.30
C ARG A 78 5.70 21.43 30.00
N CYS A 79 4.57 21.05 29.40
CA CYS A 79 3.70 20.00 29.95
C CYS A 79 4.48 18.69 30.17
N ILE A 80 5.25 18.25 29.17
CA ILE A 80 5.93 16.95 29.20
C ILE A 80 7.18 16.92 30.10
N VAL A 81 7.62 18.06 30.64
CA VAL A 81 8.67 18.09 31.68
C VAL A 81 8.20 17.42 32.96
N CYS A 82 6.92 17.63 33.32
CA CYS A 82 6.32 16.99 34.49
C CYS A 82 5.61 15.68 34.11
N HIS A 83 4.99 15.63 32.94
CA HIS A 83 4.31 14.44 32.41
C HIS A 83 5.27 13.54 31.61
N VAL A 84 6.33 13.06 32.27
CA VAL A 84 7.41 12.28 31.65
C VAL A 84 6.93 10.97 31.01
N ASP A 85 5.88 10.35 31.55
CA ASP A 85 5.28 9.13 31.00
C ASP A 85 4.59 9.41 29.66
N VAL A 86 3.89 10.55 29.56
CA VAL A 86 3.29 11.01 28.29
C VAL A 86 4.41 11.34 27.30
N ALA A 87 5.49 11.97 27.76
CA ALA A 87 6.68 12.22 26.93
C ALA A 87 7.28 10.92 26.36
N ALA A 88 7.30 9.85 27.16
CA ALA A 88 7.76 8.53 26.75
C ALA A 88 6.79 7.89 25.74
N GLN A 89 5.48 7.93 26.01
CA GLN A 89 4.43 7.47 25.11
C GLN A 89 4.52 8.16 23.74
N MET A 90 4.66 9.49 23.71
CA MET A 90 4.78 10.25 22.45
C MET A 90 5.96 9.83 21.56
N ARG A 91 6.93 9.07 22.08
CA ARG A 91 8.06 8.51 21.32
C ARG A 91 7.81 7.07 20.86
N GLN A 92 6.81 6.40 21.40
CA GLN A 92 6.44 5.02 21.11
C GLN A 92 5.19 5.01 20.23
N VAL A 93 5.36 4.66 18.94
CA VAL A 93 4.27 4.63 17.96
C VAL A 93 3.12 3.71 18.38
N ALA A 94 3.42 2.67 19.16
CA ALA A 94 2.45 1.72 19.70
C ALA A 94 1.61 2.24 20.88
N SER A 95 1.96 3.40 21.45
CA SER A 95 1.17 4.02 22.52
C SER A 95 0.14 4.99 21.94
N LEU A 96 -0.93 5.26 22.67
CA LEU A 96 -1.99 6.19 22.25
C LEU A 96 -1.43 7.55 21.79
N HIS A 97 -0.63 8.21 22.63
CA HIS A 97 -0.09 9.52 22.30
C HIS A 97 0.93 9.49 21.15
N GLY A 98 1.71 8.41 21.02
CA GLY A 98 2.65 8.24 19.92
C GLY A 98 1.93 8.02 18.58
N ALA A 99 0.88 7.20 18.56
CA ALA A 99 0.05 6.98 17.38
C ALA A 99 -0.66 8.29 16.93
N MET A 100 -1.24 9.04 17.88
CA MET A 100 -1.88 10.33 17.60
C MET A 100 -0.87 11.35 17.04
N LYS A 101 0.32 11.44 17.63
CA LYS A 101 1.38 12.35 17.14
C LYS A 101 1.92 11.94 15.77
N GLY A 102 2.05 10.64 15.51
CA GLY A 102 2.46 10.12 14.20
C GLY A 102 1.51 10.56 13.08
N ARG A 103 0.21 10.59 13.37
CA ARG A 103 -0.85 11.02 12.44
C ARG A 103 -0.94 12.54 12.30
N ASN A 104 -0.87 13.25 13.42
CA ASN A 104 -0.91 14.71 13.46
C ASN A 104 0.28 15.25 14.28
N PRO A 105 1.41 15.54 13.63
CA PRO A 105 2.61 16.05 14.30
C PRO A 105 2.40 17.38 15.03
N ASN A 106 1.37 18.15 14.64
CA ASN A 106 1.04 19.47 15.18
C ASN A 106 -0.09 19.42 16.23
N MET A 107 -0.45 18.23 16.71
CA MET A 107 -1.52 18.08 17.69
C MET A 107 -1.14 18.73 19.03
N ASN A 108 -1.99 19.65 19.49
CA ASN A 108 -1.85 20.28 20.79
C ASN A 108 -2.56 19.47 21.87
N CYS A 109 -2.07 19.52 23.11
CA CYS A 109 -2.66 18.79 24.24
C CYS A 109 -4.02 19.37 24.67
N PHE A 110 -4.16 20.70 24.64
CA PHE A 110 -5.29 21.45 25.22
C PHE A 110 -6.71 21.05 24.75
N PRO A 111 -6.97 20.76 23.45
CA PRO A 111 -8.30 20.36 23.01
C PRO A 111 -8.86 19.14 23.76
N CYS A 112 -7.99 18.19 24.11
CA CYS A 112 -8.36 17.00 24.86
C CYS A 112 -8.08 17.16 26.36
N HIS A 113 -7.05 17.94 26.71
CA HIS A 113 -6.63 18.20 28.07
C HIS A 113 -6.76 19.68 28.48
N PRO A 114 -7.99 20.19 28.63
CA PRO A 114 -8.20 21.58 28.98
C PRO A 114 -7.94 21.82 30.47
N ASP A 115 -7.32 22.95 30.77
CA ASP A 115 -7.25 23.52 32.11
C ASP A 115 -7.92 24.91 32.14
N HIS A 116 -7.85 25.61 33.27
CA HIS A 116 -8.51 26.89 33.54
C HIS A 116 -10.03 26.84 33.48
N ARG A 117 -10.62 25.64 33.66
CA ARG A 117 -12.08 25.46 33.68
C ARG A 117 -12.66 25.36 35.08
N GLY A 118 -11.83 25.61 36.10
CA GLY A 118 -12.21 25.55 37.51
C GLY A 118 -11.50 24.43 38.27
N ALA A 119 -11.45 24.57 39.59
CA ALA A 119 -10.73 23.67 40.49
C ALA A 119 -11.20 22.21 40.43
N GLN A 120 -12.42 21.97 39.96
CA GLN A 120 -13.06 20.65 39.92
C GLN A 120 -13.28 20.14 38.48
N ALA A 121 -12.90 20.92 37.46
CA ALA A 121 -13.14 20.54 36.08
C ALA A 121 -12.21 19.40 35.65
N PRO A 122 -12.70 18.38 34.91
CA PRO A 122 -11.86 17.28 34.46
C PRO A 122 -10.77 17.78 33.48
N LEU A 123 -9.54 17.30 33.70
CA LEU A 123 -8.38 17.61 32.85
C LEU A 123 -8.34 16.77 31.56
N THR A 124 -9.28 15.86 31.36
CA THR A 124 -9.43 15.10 30.10
C THR A 124 -10.89 15.12 29.75
N VAL A 125 -11.22 15.66 28.57
CA VAL A 125 -12.60 15.78 28.08
C VAL A 125 -12.86 14.95 26.83
N ALA A 126 -11.91 14.09 26.43
CA ALA A 126 -12.15 13.13 25.38
C ALA A 126 -13.26 12.18 25.82
N ASP A 127 -14.36 12.16 25.07
CA ASP A 127 -15.38 11.14 25.23
C ASP A 127 -14.79 9.80 24.76
N MET A 128 -14.31 9.03 25.72
CA MET A 128 -13.70 7.73 25.45
C MET A 128 -14.75 6.68 25.02
N ALA A 129 -16.05 6.97 25.18
CA ALA A 129 -17.11 6.09 24.69
C ALA A 129 -17.25 6.17 23.15
N ASP A 130 -17.06 7.35 22.58
CA ASP A 130 -17.17 7.62 21.13
C ASP A 130 -15.80 7.84 20.46
N PHE A 131 -14.73 7.23 21.01
CA PHE A 131 -13.38 7.43 20.49
C PHE A 131 -13.25 6.94 19.02
N PRO A 132 -12.84 7.80 18.07
CA PRO A 132 -12.79 7.44 16.65
C PRO A 132 -11.50 6.66 16.36
N HIS A 133 -11.56 5.32 16.38
CA HIS A 133 -10.40 4.44 16.18
C HIS A 133 -9.76 4.62 14.80
N GLU A 134 -10.53 5.09 13.81
CA GLU A 134 -10.06 5.41 12.46
C GLU A 134 -8.96 6.49 12.50
N SER A 135 -9.00 7.37 13.51
CA SER A 135 -7.96 8.39 13.75
C SER A 135 -6.61 7.76 14.08
N LEU A 136 -6.58 6.52 14.57
CA LEU A 136 -5.38 5.74 14.83
C LEU A 136 -5.05 4.74 13.71
N GLY A 137 -5.98 4.53 12.76
CA GLY A 137 -5.75 3.69 11.58
C GLY A 137 -6.46 2.36 11.56
N TYR A 138 -7.38 2.17 12.49
CA TYR A 138 -8.13 0.94 12.58
C TYR A 138 -9.60 1.31 12.73
N SER A 139 -10.45 0.87 11.81
CA SER A 139 -11.89 1.07 11.91
C SER A 139 -12.53 -0.02 12.73
N LEU A 140 -13.54 0.34 13.53
CA LEU A 140 -14.35 -0.66 14.23
C LEU A 140 -15.51 -1.19 13.37
N ASN A 141 -15.59 -0.84 12.07
CA ASN A 141 -16.70 -1.25 11.22
C ASN A 141 -16.86 -2.77 11.10
N GLY A 142 -15.76 -3.52 10.96
CA GLY A 142 -15.77 -4.98 10.99
C GLY A 142 -15.90 -5.57 12.41
N HIS A 143 -15.75 -4.75 13.45
CA HIS A 143 -15.66 -5.17 14.85
C HIS A 143 -16.74 -4.49 15.71
N ARG A 144 -17.95 -4.35 15.16
CA ARG A 144 -19.09 -3.76 15.89
C ARG A 144 -19.72 -4.74 16.87
N LEU A 145 -19.79 -6.01 16.48
CA LEU A 145 -20.47 -7.06 17.22
C LEU A 145 -19.58 -8.29 17.36
N LYS A 146 -19.63 -8.93 18.53
CA LYS A 146 -19.06 -10.26 18.78
C LYS A 146 -19.82 -11.30 17.98
N VAL A 147 -19.26 -12.50 17.86
CA VAL A 147 -19.94 -13.67 17.29
C VAL A 147 -21.27 -13.99 18.01
N THR A 148 -21.39 -13.62 19.29
CA THR A 148 -22.62 -13.76 20.08
C THR A 148 -23.70 -12.73 19.74
N GLY A 149 -23.40 -11.72 18.93
CA GLY A 149 -24.29 -10.60 18.58
C GLY A 149 -24.27 -9.43 19.57
N GLU A 150 -23.48 -9.51 20.65
CA GLU A 150 -23.29 -8.40 21.59
C GLU A 150 -22.30 -7.37 21.04
N ALA A 151 -22.48 -6.09 21.37
CA ALA A 151 -21.51 -5.06 21.02
C ALA A 151 -20.17 -5.28 21.77
N PHE A 152 -19.06 -4.96 21.10
CA PHE A 152 -17.76 -4.95 21.76
C PHE A 152 -17.68 -3.80 22.77
N ALA A 153 -17.16 -4.10 23.96
CA ALA A 153 -16.75 -3.12 24.95
C ALA A 153 -15.24 -2.86 24.83
N CYS A 154 -14.77 -1.69 25.27
CA CYS A 154 -13.36 -1.30 25.15
C CYS A 154 -12.40 -2.37 25.72
N ARG A 155 -12.77 -2.99 26.85
CA ARG A 155 -11.97 -4.04 27.53
C ARG A 155 -11.85 -5.35 26.75
N ASP A 156 -12.72 -5.59 25.78
CA ASP A 156 -12.66 -6.80 24.97
C ASP A 156 -11.45 -6.76 24.01
N CYS A 157 -10.99 -5.56 23.64
CA CYS A 157 -9.78 -5.36 22.83
C CYS A 157 -8.60 -4.80 23.66
N HIS A 158 -8.89 -3.98 24.68
CA HIS A 158 -7.90 -3.36 25.56
C HIS A 158 -7.83 -4.07 26.91
N THR A 159 -7.17 -5.23 26.94
CA THR A 159 -7.01 -6.07 28.13
C THR A 159 -6.28 -5.37 29.28
N ASP A 160 -5.34 -4.49 28.94
CA ASP A 160 -4.47 -3.77 29.89
C ASP A 160 -4.76 -2.26 29.94
N GLY A 161 -6.03 -1.91 29.71
CA GLY A 161 -6.54 -0.54 29.74
C GLY A 161 -6.41 0.20 28.39
N VAL A 162 -7.26 1.20 28.19
CA VAL A 162 -7.46 1.86 26.88
C VAL A 162 -6.24 2.63 26.34
N ALA A 163 -5.22 2.83 27.16
CA ALA A 163 -3.98 3.51 26.75
C ALA A 163 -2.93 2.54 26.17
N ALA A 164 -3.12 1.23 26.34
CA ALA A 164 -2.24 0.19 25.84
C ALA A 164 -3.01 -0.74 24.89
N PHE A 165 -2.35 -1.22 23.85
CA PHE A 165 -2.93 -2.18 22.91
C PHE A 165 -1.91 -3.27 22.60
N HIS A 166 -2.35 -4.53 22.68
CA HIS A 166 -1.55 -5.71 22.38
C HIS A 166 -2.12 -6.40 21.15
N THR A 167 -1.31 -6.56 20.10
CA THR A 167 -1.75 -7.21 18.86
C THR A 167 -2.15 -8.67 19.03
N ALA A 168 -1.67 -9.33 20.10
CA ALA A 168 -2.12 -10.67 20.49
C ALA A 168 -3.63 -10.75 20.75
N ALA A 169 -4.28 -9.63 21.12
CA ALA A 169 -5.74 -9.58 21.30
C ALA A 169 -6.49 -10.00 20.03
N CYS A 170 -5.94 -9.69 18.85
CA CYS A 170 -6.51 -10.11 17.57
C CYS A 170 -6.48 -11.64 17.47
N SER A 171 -5.29 -12.23 17.54
CA SER A 171 -5.13 -13.66 17.31
C SER A 171 -5.76 -14.53 18.39
N ASP A 172 -5.75 -14.09 19.65
CA ASP A 172 -6.39 -14.83 20.74
C ASP A 172 -7.90 -14.95 20.57
N CYS A 173 -8.56 -13.90 20.03
CA CYS A 173 -10.00 -13.95 19.74
C CYS A 173 -10.27 -14.70 18.42
N HIS A 174 -9.55 -14.40 17.35
CA HIS A 174 -9.75 -15.05 16.05
C HIS A 174 -9.47 -16.56 16.09
N ARG A 175 -8.50 -17.03 16.90
CA ARG A 175 -8.29 -18.47 17.12
C ARG A 175 -9.47 -19.16 17.80
N GLN A 176 -10.28 -18.45 18.59
CA GLN A 176 -11.50 -19.03 19.16
C GLN A 176 -12.61 -19.20 18.12
N MET A 177 -12.58 -18.39 17.05
CA MET A 177 -13.51 -18.50 15.93
C MET A 177 -13.09 -19.61 14.98
N ASP A 178 -11.82 -19.60 14.56
CA ASP A 178 -11.23 -20.64 13.72
C ASP A 178 -9.73 -20.77 13.98
N ALA A 179 -9.37 -21.70 14.88
CA ALA A 179 -7.99 -21.96 15.24
C ALA A 179 -7.14 -22.44 14.05
N ALA A 180 -7.72 -23.23 13.15
CA ALA A 180 -6.99 -23.80 12.03
C ALA A 180 -6.67 -22.74 10.99
N PHE A 181 -7.67 -21.92 10.64
CA PHE A 181 -7.48 -20.79 9.74
C PHE A 181 -6.49 -19.78 10.30
N THR A 182 -6.66 -19.32 11.54
CA THR A 182 -5.75 -18.31 12.12
C THR A 182 -4.31 -18.81 12.19
N ALA A 183 -4.07 -20.06 12.56
CA ALA A 183 -2.72 -20.61 12.60
C ALA A 183 -2.07 -20.70 11.20
N ALA A 184 -2.84 -21.13 10.18
CA ALA A 184 -2.37 -21.14 8.79
C ALA A 184 -2.10 -19.72 8.29
N HIS A 185 -3.00 -18.78 8.58
CA HIS A 185 -2.87 -17.39 8.19
C HIS A 185 -1.65 -16.71 8.85
N GLU A 186 -1.41 -16.91 10.14
CA GLU A 186 -0.20 -16.40 10.82
C GLU A 186 1.09 -17.01 10.25
N THR A 187 1.05 -18.27 9.84
CA THR A 187 2.20 -18.93 9.20
C THR A 187 2.50 -18.29 7.85
N ASP A 188 1.48 -18.15 7.01
CA ASP A 188 1.61 -17.66 5.64
C ASP A 188 1.91 -16.14 5.60
N TRP A 189 1.24 -15.33 6.44
CA TRP A 189 1.23 -13.85 6.36
C TRP A 189 1.81 -13.13 7.59
N GLY A 190 1.92 -13.80 8.73
CA GLY A 190 2.62 -13.31 9.92
C GLY A 190 1.68 -12.88 11.03
N GLY A 191 2.24 -12.58 12.20
CA GLY A 191 1.46 -12.17 13.38
C GLY A 191 1.21 -10.66 13.50
N ASP A 192 1.74 -9.85 12.58
CA ASP A 192 1.53 -8.41 12.60
C ASP A 192 0.25 -8.04 11.83
N CYS A 193 -0.90 -8.27 12.47
CA CYS A 193 -2.21 -8.10 11.85
C CYS A 193 -2.41 -6.71 11.24
N LEU A 194 -1.88 -5.67 11.89
CA LEU A 194 -2.08 -4.27 11.50
C LEU A 194 -1.22 -3.85 10.30
N SER A 195 -0.28 -4.68 9.86
CA SER A 195 0.44 -4.45 8.60
C SER A 195 -0.44 -4.62 7.36
N CYS A 196 -1.59 -5.29 7.51
CA CYS A 196 -2.57 -5.49 6.45
C CYS A 196 -4.00 -5.10 6.87
N HIS A 197 -4.46 -5.50 8.06
CA HIS A 197 -5.83 -5.28 8.51
C HIS A 197 -6.02 -3.89 9.14
N ASP A 198 -6.96 -3.14 8.57
CA ASP A 198 -7.38 -1.81 9.00
C ASP A 198 -8.78 -1.81 9.64
N GLY A 199 -9.34 -3.00 9.91
CA GLY A 199 -10.61 -3.17 10.58
C GLY A 199 -11.87 -3.02 9.72
N VAL A 200 -11.72 -2.86 8.39
CA VAL A 200 -12.85 -2.90 7.43
C VAL A 200 -12.90 -4.19 6.60
N ASP A 201 -12.03 -5.17 6.90
CA ASP A 201 -11.95 -6.47 6.22
C ASP A 201 -11.65 -6.39 4.71
N THR A 202 -10.76 -5.46 4.32
CA THR A 202 -10.43 -5.16 2.92
C THR A 202 -9.92 -6.35 2.10
N TYR A 203 -9.28 -7.33 2.73
CA TYR A 203 -8.52 -8.40 2.05
C TYR A 203 -9.15 -9.79 2.20
N GLY A 204 -10.44 -9.84 2.55
CA GLY A 204 -11.22 -11.07 2.63
C GLY A 204 -11.80 -11.53 1.28
N ASP A 205 -12.89 -12.30 1.36
CA ASP A 205 -13.54 -12.93 0.19
C ASP A 205 -14.04 -11.92 -0.86
N ASP A 206 -14.30 -10.67 -0.46
CA ASP A 206 -14.78 -9.60 -1.34
C ASP A 206 -13.64 -8.86 -2.07
N PHE A 207 -12.38 -9.27 -1.89
CA PHE A 207 -11.25 -8.62 -2.55
C PHE A 207 -11.25 -8.86 -4.08
N ASP A 208 -11.43 -7.78 -4.85
CA ASP A 208 -11.52 -7.85 -6.31
C ASP A 208 -10.18 -7.52 -7.00
N HIS A 209 -9.47 -8.56 -7.44
CA HIS A 209 -8.23 -8.45 -8.20
C HIS A 209 -8.38 -7.72 -9.54
N ASN A 210 -9.58 -7.69 -10.15
CA ASN A 210 -9.78 -7.07 -11.46
C ASN A 210 -9.66 -5.55 -11.44
N ARG A 211 -9.57 -4.96 -10.24
CA ARG A 211 -9.38 -3.52 -10.04
C ARG A 211 -7.91 -3.10 -10.10
N PHE A 212 -6.99 -4.04 -10.25
CA PHE A 212 -5.54 -3.81 -10.16
C PHE A 212 -4.80 -4.24 -11.44
N ALA A 213 -3.48 -4.01 -11.45
CA ALA A 213 -2.62 -4.19 -12.62
C ALA A 213 -2.53 -5.63 -13.14
N PHE A 214 -2.80 -6.63 -12.30
CA PHE A 214 -2.86 -8.03 -12.70
C PHE A 214 -4.26 -8.60 -12.41
N PRO A 215 -5.19 -8.53 -13.37
CA PRO A 215 -6.51 -9.15 -13.26
C PRO A 215 -6.40 -10.67 -13.25
N LEU A 216 -7.06 -11.33 -12.30
CA LEU A 216 -7.14 -12.78 -12.29
C LEU A 216 -8.19 -13.23 -13.32
N ALA A 217 -7.75 -13.92 -14.35
CA ALA A 217 -8.59 -14.45 -15.42
C ALA A 217 -8.26 -15.90 -15.75
N GLY A 218 -9.24 -16.62 -16.30
CA GLY A 218 -9.08 -18.02 -16.67
C GLY A 218 -8.72 -18.87 -15.46
N ARG A 219 -7.67 -19.69 -15.57
CA ARG A 219 -7.25 -20.61 -14.50
C ARG A 219 -6.59 -19.91 -13.31
N HIS A 220 -6.16 -18.66 -13.48
CA HIS A 220 -5.59 -17.88 -12.38
C HIS A 220 -6.66 -17.45 -11.36
N MET A 221 -7.96 -17.58 -11.67
CA MET A 221 -9.02 -17.31 -10.70
C MET A 221 -9.10 -18.37 -9.58
N ASP A 222 -8.54 -19.56 -9.81
CA ASP A 222 -8.62 -20.68 -8.86
C ASP A 222 -7.38 -20.79 -7.95
N VAL A 223 -6.39 -19.89 -8.11
CA VAL A 223 -5.16 -19.92 -7.29
C VAL A 223 -5.40 -19.26 -5.95
N SER A 224 -4.74 -19.77 -4.90
CA SER A 224 -4.86 -19.15 -3.58
C SER A 224 -3.96 -17.92 -3.50
N CYS A 225 -4.33 -16.94 -2.66
CA CYS A 225 -3.60 -15.67 -2.56
C CYS A 225 -2.11 -15.87 -2.29
N ARG A 226 -1.76 -16.85 -1.43
CA ARG A 226 -0.39 -17.14 -1.03
C ARG A 226 0.48 -17.72 -2.16
N ASP A 227 -0.13 -18.31 -3.18
CA ASP A 227 0.61 -18.93 -4.27
C ASP A 227 1.32 -17.85 -5.12
N CYS A 228 0.71 -16.67 -5.22
CA CYS A 228 1.31 -15.49 -5.86
C CYS A 228 2.02 -14.57 -4.86
N HIS A 229 1.41 -14.35 -3.69
CA HIS A 229 1.92 -13.43 -2.67
C HIS A 229 2.72 -14.16 -1.58
N ALA A 230 3.61 -15.06 -2.00
CA ALA A 230 4.38 -15.89 -1.09
C ALA A 230 5.22 -15.05 -0.12
N ASN A 231 5.11 -15.33 1.18
CA ASN A 231 5.81 -14.64 2.26
C ASN A 231 5.52 -13.14 2.40
N ALA A 232 4.45 -12.62 1.79
CA ALA A 232 4.07 -11.23 1.99
C ALA A 232 3.69 -10.98 3.46
N ARG A 233 4.29 -9.96 4.08
CA ARG A 233 4.02 -9.57 5.47
C ARG A 233 3.40 -8.18 5.57
N THR A 234 3.41 -7.42 4.47
CA THR A 234 2.91 -6.06 4.39
C THR A 234 2.14 -5.83 3.08
N ILE A 235 1.36 -4.75 3.02
CA ILE A 235 0.72 -4.31 1.77
C ILE A 235 1.75 -4.05 0.66
N ALA A 236 2.94 -3.56 1.00
CA ALA A 236 4.00 -3.35 0.03
C ALA A 236 4.47 -4.67 -0.61
N ASP A 237 4.57 -5.74 0.19
CA ASP A 237 4.93 -7.07 -0.32
C ASP A 237 3.84 -7.64 -1.23
N LEU A 238 2.56 -7.42 -0.89
CA LEU A 238 1.44 -7.80 -1.78
C LEU A 238 1.55 -7.10 -3.13
N GLN A 239 1.83 -5.80 -3.13
CA GLN A 239 1.98 -4.99 -4.34
C GLN A 239 3.22 -5.36 -5.17
N ALA A 240 4.25 -5.91 -4.54
CA ALA A 240 5.50 -6.30 -5.18
C ALA A 240 5.45 -7.70 -5.83
N ALA A 241 4.31 -8.40 -5.76
CA ALA A 241 4.18 -9.73 -6.33
C ALA A 241 4.45 -9.72 -7.85
N PRO A 242 5.14 -10.76 -8.36
CA PRO A 242 5.54 -10.82 -9.75
C PRO A 242 4.31 -10.94 -10.67
N GLN A 243 4.36 -10.21 -11.79
CA GLN A 243 3.30 -10.18 -12.80
C GLN A 243 3.71 -10.87 -14.10
N ASP A 244 4.99 -11.21 -14.23
CA ASP A 244 5.52 -11.86 -15.43
C ASP A 244 5.18 -13.35 -15.42
N CYS A 245 4.67 -13.86 -16.55
CA CYS A 245 4.33 -15.28 -16.73
C CYS A 245 5.50 -16.20 -16.31
N ALA A 246 6.72 -15.81 -16.68
CA ALA A 246 7.95 -16.57 -16.43
C ALA A 246 8.36 -16.64 -14.94
N ALA A 247 7.79 -15.78 -14.07
CA ALA A 247 8.07 -15.83 -12.64
C ALA A 247 7.44 -17.07 -11.97
N CYS A 248 6.38 -17.63 -12.56
CA CYS A 248 5.69 -18.82 -12.06
C CYS A 248 5.77 -20.00 -13.03
N HIS A 249 5.75 -19.73 -14.34
CA HIS A 249 5.71 -20.75 -15.38
C HIS A 249 7.05 -20.83 -16.11
N ALA A 250 7.72 -21.97 -15.95
CA ALA A 250 8.95 -22.25 -16.68
C ALA A 250 8.67 -22.52 -18.17
N ASP A 251 9.52 -21.97 -19.03
CA ASP A 251 9.50 -22.23 -20.47
C ASP A 251 9.84 -23.71 -20.74
N PRO A 252 8.94 -24.49 -21.37
CA PRO A 252 9.15 -25.92 -21.54
C PRO A 252 10.28 -26.24 -22.54
N PRO A 253 10.98 -27.38 -22.39
CA PRO A 253 12.17 -27.70 -23.18
C PRO A 253 11.99 -27.65 -24.71
N PHE A 254 10.78 -27.91 -25.21
CA PHE A 254 10.52 -27.99 -26.65
C PHE A 254 10.50 -26.62 -27.35
N HIS A 255 10.35 -25.50 -26.63
CA HIS A 255 10.59 -24.16 -27.19
C HIS A 255 11.41 -23.23 -26.29
N ALA A 256 12.14 -23.82 -25.33
CA ALA A 256 12.98 -23.10 -24.39
C ALA A 256 13.92 -22.13 -25.12
N GLY A 257 13.76 -20.82 -24.85
CA GLY A 257 14.61 -19.76 -25.41
C GLY A 257 14.34 -19.42 -26.88
N LEU A 258 13.32 -19.98 -27.52
CA LEU A 258 12.99 -19.69 -28.92
C LEU A 258 12.08 -18.47 -29.07
N PHE A 259 11.14 -18.28 -28.15
CA PHE A 259 10.08 -17.25 -28.25
C PHE A 259 10.18 -16.14 -27.18
N GLY A 260 11.19 -16.19 -26.31
CA GLY A 260 11.36 -15.23 -25.22
C GLY A 260 10.27 -15.36 -24.14
N THR A 261 9.90 -14.24 -23.52
CA THR A 261 8.93 -14.18 -22.40
C THR A 261 7.54 -13.69 -22.80
N ASP A 262 7.29 -13.48 -24.10
CA ASP A 262 5.98 -13.06 -24.60
C ASP A 262 5.02 -14.25 -24.76
N CYS A 263 4.67 -14.87 -23.62
CA CYS A 263 3.84 -16.07 -23.58
C CYS A 263 2.45 -15.83 -24.18
N VAL A 264 1.93 -14.59 -24.08
CA VAL A 264 0.58 -14.21 -24.53
C VAL A 264 0.45 -14.12 -26.05
N SER A 265 1.58 -14.13 -26.78
CA SER A 265 1.59 -14.26 -28.25
C SER A 265 1.04 -15.61 -28.72
N CYS A 266 1.09 -16.63 -27.87
CA CYS A 266 0.70 -18.01 -28.18
C CYS A 266 -0.38 -18.59 -27.24
N HIS A 267 -0.34 -18.19 -25.97
CA HIS A 267 -1.12 -18.81 -24.90
C HIS A 267 -2.11 -17.82 -24.27
N THR A 268 -3.13 -18.35 -23.61
CA THR A 268 -4.12 -17.55 -22.89
C THR A 268 -4.12 -17.92 -21.41
N ALA A 269 -4.59 -17.00 -20.57
CA ALA A 269 -4.76 -17.26 -19.13
C ALA A 269 -5.74 -18.42 -18.83
N THR A 270 -6.58 -18.82 -19.81
CA THR A 270 -7.51 -19.95 -19.68
C THR A 270 -6.84 -21.29 -19.86
N ALA A 271 -5.86 -21.40 -20.76
CA ALA A 271 -5.12 -22.64 -21.00
C ALA A 271 -3.84 -22.41 -21.82
N TRP A 272 -2.85 -23.27 -21.58
CA TRP A 272 -1.66 -23.39 -22.43
C TRP A 272 -1.96 -24.03 -23.80
N ARG A 273 -3.04 -24.83 -23.92
CA ARG A 273 -3.43 -25.51 -25.17
C ARG A 273 -4.93 -25.40 -25.44
N PRO A 274 -5.35 -25.27 -26.70
CA PRO A 274 -4.52 -25.08 -27.89
C PRO A 274 -3.81 -23.72 -27.88
N ALA A 275 -2.58 -23.68 -28.41
CA ALA A 275 -1.84 -22.45 -28.61
C ALA A 275 -2.05 -21.96 -30.05
N SER A 276 -2.06 -20.65 -30.27
CA SER A 276 -2.20 -20.06 -31.60
C SER A 276 -1.07 -19.07 -31.83
N PHE A 277 -0.28 -19.25 -32.88
CA PHE A 277 0.77 -18.29 -33.24
C PHE A 277 0.41 -17.58 -34.54
N ASN A 278 0.19 -16.27 -34.46
CA ASN A 278 -0.04 -15.40 -35.61
C ASN A 278 1.14 -14.45 -35.86
N GLY A 279 2.30 -14.75 -35.28
CA GLY A 279 3.50 -13.95 -35.44
C GLY A 279 4.15 -14.15 -36.80
N ARG A 280 5.24 -13.42 -37.05
CA ARG A 280 6.04 -13.61 -38.26
C ARG A 280 6.77 -14.94 -38.19
N HIS A 281 6.64 -15.72 -39.26
CA HIS A 281 7.40 -16.95 -39.48
C HIS A 281 8.32 -16.75 -40.69
N THR A 282 9.53 -17.32 -40.67
CA THR A 282 10.50 -17.15 -41.78
C THR A 282 9.99 -17.75 -43.09
N PHE A 283 9.14 -18.77 -42.99
CA PHE A 283 8.47 -19.41 -44.11
C PHE A 283 6.97 -19.09 -44.09
N PRO A 284 6.34 -18.73 -45.23
CA PRO A 284 4.90 -18.44 -45.27
C PRO A 284 4.08 -19.65 -44.81
N LEU A 285 3.30 -19.49 -43.74
CA LEU A 285 2.47 -20.57 -43.19
C LEU A 285 1.16 -20.78 -43.99
N ASP A 286 0.87 -19.86 -44.90
CA ASP A 286 -0.31 -19.79 -45.76
C ASP A 286 0.01 -20.11 -47.24
N HIS A 287 1.13 -20.79 -47.51
CA HIS A 287 1.41 -21.31 -48.84
C HIS A 287 0.49 -22.50 -49.16
N GLY A 288 -0.15 -22.49 -50.32
CA GLY A 288 -1.11 -23.50 -50.75
C GLY A 288 -2.57 -23.21 -50.39
N GLU A 289 -3.44 -24.20 -50.58
CA GLU A 289 -4.90 -24.03 -50.45
C GLU A 289 -5.45 -24.34 -49.04
N GLY A 290 -4.59 -24.79 -48.12
CA GLY A 290 -4.97 -25.24 -46.78
C GLY A 290 -4.89 -24.13 -45.74
N GLY A 291 -5.93 -23.99 -44.91
CA GLY A 291 -5.99 -23.05 -43.78
C GLY A 291 -5.01 -23.35 -42.64
N THR A 292 -5.38 -23.03 -41.39
CA THR A 292 -4.49 -23.17 -40.22
C THR A 292 -3.90 -24.58 -40.07
N VAL A 293 -2.56 -24.70 -40.15
CA VAL A 293 -1.83 -25.96 -39.98
C VAL A 293 -1.22 -26.06 -38.57
N SER A 294 -1.08 -27.28 -38.05
CA SER A 294 -0.32 -27.50 -36.82
C SER A 294 1.17 -27.38 -37.11
N CYS A 295 1.91 -26.70 -36.23
CA CYS A 295 3.37 -26.58 -36.36
C CYS A 295 4.06 -27.96 -36.46
N ALA A 296 3.52 -28.99 -35.80
CA ALA A 296 4.07 -30.34 -35.80
C ALA A 296 4.05 -31.02 -37.18
N VAL A 297 3.28 -30.50 -38.14
CA VAL A 297 3.29 -30.97 -39.52
C VAL A 297 4.64 -30.69 -40.16
N CYS A 298 5.16 -29.47 -40.00
CA CYS A 298 6.48 -29.10 -40.51
C CYS A 298 7.59 -29.42 -39.53
N HIS A 299 7.32 -29.36 -38.22
CA HIS A 299 8.29 -29.51 -37.12
C HIS A 299 8.10 -30.82 -36.32
N PRO A 300 8.41 -31.99 -36.89
CA PRO A 300 8.10 -33.28 -36.27
C PRO A 300 8.94 -33.56 -35.00
N SER A 301 10.12 -32.95 -34.90
CA SER A 301 11.09 -33.20 -33.81
C SER A 301 11.45 -31.93 -33.02
N GLY A 302 10.63 -30.87 -33.12
CA GLY A 302 10.82 -29.58 -32.45
C GLY A 302 10.88 -28.40 -33.43
N TYR A 303 10.72 -27.18 -32.91
CA TYR A 303 10.54 -25.97 -33.73
C TYR A 303 11.79 -25.50 -34.50
N THR A 304 12.96 -26.08 -34.24
CA THR A 304 14.20 -25.75 -34.96
C THR A 304 14.50 -26.69 -36.12
N THR A 305 13.79 -27.83 -36.19
CA THR A 305 13.94 -28.82 -37.25
C THR A 305 12.69 -28.83 -38.11
N TYR A 306 12.84 -28.83 -39.43
CA TYR A 306 11.69 -28.88 -40.34
C TYR A 306 11.85 -29.96 -41.42
N THR A 307 10.73 -30.34 -42.03
CA THR A 307 10.68 -31.19 -43.22
C THR A 307 9.74 -30.59 -44.26
N CYS A 308 10.12 -30.68 -45.52
CA CYS A 308 9.23 -30.35 -46.64
C CYS A 308 8.40 -31.58 -47.07
N TYR A 309 8.77 -32.77 -46.61
CA TYR A 309 8.15 -34.03 -47.01
C TYR A 309 6.90 -34.38 -46.18
N GLY A 310 6.00 -35.18 -46.77
CA GLY A 310 4.89 -35.82 -46.05
C GLY A 310 3.59 -35.00 -45.91
N CYS A 311 3.42 -33.94 -46.71
CA CYS A 311 2.22 -33.10 -46.66
C CYS A 311 1.27 -33.32 -47.85
N HIS A 312 1.61 -32.87 -49.06
CA HIS A 312 0.64 -32.82 -50.18
C HIS A 312 1.21 -33.03 -51.59
N GLU A 313 2.45 -33.52 -51.73
CA GLU A 313 3.09 -34.00 -53.01
C GLU A 313 4.61 -34.23 -52.83
N HIS A 314 5.14 -33.83 -51.68
CA HIS A 314 6.54 -33.99 -51.33
C HIS A 314 6.83 -35.41 -50.81
N ASP A 315 6.81 -36.41 -51.69
CA ASP A 315 7.48 -37.69 -51.46
C ASP A 315 8.96 -37.59 -51.88
N GLU A 316 9.88 -38.15 -51.10
CA GLU A 316 11.31 -37.97 -51.35
C GLU A 316 11.76 -38.58 -52.69
N ALA A 317 11.19 -39.73 -53.09
CA ALA A 317 11.56 -40.39 -54.34
C ALA A 317 11.00 -39.64 -55.55
N GLU A 318 9.77 -39.15 -55.45
CA GLU A 318 9.12 -38.38 -56.52
C GLU A 318 9.80 -37.01 -56.73
N VAL A 319 10.02 -36.25 -55.65
CA VAL A 319 10.73 -34.96 -55.70
C VAL A 319 12.11 -35.13 -56.31
N ARG A 320 12.86 -36.17 -55.90
CA ARG A 320 14.18 -36.48 -56.46
C ARG A 320 14.11 -36.79 -57.95
N SER A 321 13.15 -37.58 -58.40
CA SER A 321 13.00 -37.91 -59.83
C SER A 321 12.77 -36.65 -60.66
N LYS A 322 11.92 -35.73 -60.18
CA LYS A 322 11.60 -34.48 -60.87
C LYS A 322 12.77 -33.52 -60.97
N HIS A 323 13.48 -33.29 -59.88
CA HIS A 323 14.67 -32.44 -59.90
C HIS A 323 15.77 -33.01 -60.83
N LEU A 324 15.94 -34.34 -60.89
CA LEU A 324 16.89 -34.97 -61.81
C LEU A 324 16.47 -34.87 -63.28
N GLU A 325 15.17 -34.93 -63.59
CA GLU A 325 14.63 -34.68 -64.94
C GLU A 325 14.94 -33.25 -65.41
N GLU A 326 14.90 -32.27 -64.50
CA GLU A 326 15.21 -30.86 -64.76
C GLU A 326 16.70 -30.52 -64.67
N GLY A 327 17.56 -31.51 -64.39
CA GLY A 327 19.00 -31.33 -64.31
C GLY A 327 19.49 -30.60 -63.05
N ILE A 328 18.74 -30.67 -61.95
CA ILE A 328 19.04 -30.08 -60.64
C ILE A 328 19.44 -31.20 -59.65
N PRO A 329 20.71 -31.62 -59.60
CA PRO A 329 21.13 -32.73 -58.74
C PRO A 329 21.32 -32.32 -57.25
N ASP A 330 21.46 -31.04 -56.96
CA ASP A 330 21.64 -30.50 -55.60
C ASP A 330 20.42 -29.68 -55.18
N PHE A 331 19.44 -30.37 -54.58
CA PHE A 331 18.13 -29.82 -54.21
C PHE A 331 17.82 -30.00 -52.71
N GLN A 332 18.83 -30.35 -51.90
CA GLN A 332 18.61 -30.66 -50.47
C GLN A 332 18.18 -29.44 -49.66
N ASN A 333 18.59 -28.23 -50.06
CA ASN A 333 18.16 -26.98 -49.44
C ASN A 333 16.95 -26.40 -50.17
N CYS A 334 15.78 -27.01 -50.00
CA CYS A 334 14.56 -26.65 -50.73
C CYS A 334 14.25 -25.14 -50.66
N MET A 335 14.47 -24.53 -49.49
CA MET A 335 14.22 -23.11 -49.21
C MET A 335 15.09 -22.13 -50.01
N GLU A 336 16.20 -22.59 -50.59
CA GLU A 336 17.06 -21.76 -51.45
C GLU A 336 16.40 -21.47 -52.79
N CYS A 337 15.62 -22.42 -53.31
CA CYS A 337 14.92 -22.31 -54.59
C CYS A 337 13.41 -22.05 -54.42
N HIS A 338 12.81 -22.52 -53.33
CA HIS A 338 11.37 -22.40 -53.03
C HIS A 338 11.11 -21.63 -51.71
N PRO A 339 11.51 -20.35 -51.60
CA PRO A 339 11.41 -19.58 -50.35
C PRO A 339 9.96 -19.34 -49.89
N ALA A 340 8.97 -19.43 -50.77
CA ALA A 340 7.55 -19.32 -50.46
C ALA A 340 6.79 -20.64 -50.67
N GLY A 341 7.51 -21.74 -50.92
CA GLY A 341 6.94 -23.09 -50.97
C GLY A 341 6.21 -23.43 -52.25
N ASN A 342 6.27 -22.57 -53.27
CA ASN A 342 5.68 -22.86 -54.58
C ASN A 342 6.70 -23.52 -55.51
N LYS A 343 6.25 -24.55 -56.24
CA LYS A 343 7.07 -25.28 -57.21
C LYS A 343 7.61 -24.40 -58.35
N ASP A 344 6.91 -23.31 -58.68
CA ASP A 344 7.25 -22.43 -59.82
C ASP A 344 8.25 -21.31 -59.47
N GLU A 345 8.79 -21.28 -58.24
CA GLU A 345 9.72 -20.24 -57.76
C GLU A 345 11.18 -20.44 -58.22
N GLY A 346 11.54 -21.65 -58.59
CA GLY A 346 12.86 -21.99 -59.11
C GLY A 346 12.98 -21.52 -60.55
N GLY A 347 13.60 -20.36 -60.78
CA GLY A 347 13.82 -19.79 -62.11
C GLY A 347 14.59 -20.72 -63.04
N GLY A 348 13.87 -21.57 -63.77
CA GLY A 348 14.23 -22.01 -65.11
C GLY A 348 13.85 -20.91 -66.09
N ARG A 349 14.73 -20.62 -67.05
CA ARG A 349 14.43 -19.72 -68.16
C ARG A 349 13.13 -20.17 -68.82
N ASP A 350 12.19 -19.25 -68.97
CA ASP A 350 11.14 -19.37 -69.97
C ASP A 350 11.83 -19.52 -71.33
N ASP A 351 11.96 -20.75 -71.82
CA ASP A 351 12.40 -21.06 -73.19
C ASP A 351 11.23 -20.87 -74.17
N ASP A 352 10.51 -19.74 -74.03
CA ASP A 352 9.49 -19.26 -74.97
C ASP A 352 10.00 -17.98 -75.67
N ASP A 353 10.98 -18.13 -76.56
CA ASP A 353 11.28 -17.19 -77.66
C ASP A 353 11.96 -17.89 -78.86
#